data_AF-A0A5J6J0M4-F1
#
_entry.id   AF-A0A5J6J0M4-F1
#
_cell.length_a   1.000
_cell.length_b   1.000
_cell.length_c   1.000
_cell.angle_alpha   90.00
_cell.angle_beta   90.00
_cell.angle_gamma   90.00
#
_symmetry.space_group_name_H-M   'P 1'
#
loop_
_entity.id
_entity.type
_entity.pdbx_description
1 polymer ?
#
loop_
_entity_poly.entity_id
_entity_poly.type
_entity_poly.pdbx_seq_one_letter_code
_entity_poly.pdbx_strand_id
1 'polypeptide(L)'
;MSTKARKLFEALDLNHDGTLTRLEVITALRTKGPTLAANGDLPFWGLGDVDASSALFDAADKNGDNVLTFEEFAREVDRRFGW
;
A
#
# COMPACT_ATOMS: atom_id res chain seq x y z
N MET A 1 -4.14 -14.49 7.03
CA MET A 1 -3.10 -13.50 6.64
C MET A 1 -2.96 -13.55 5.13
N SER A 2 -3.50 -12.56 4.42
CA SER A 2 -3.58 -12.61 2.97
C SER A 2 -2.19 -12.44 2.35
N THR A 3 -1.73 -13.45 1.61
CA THR A 3 -0.41 -13.48 0.96
C THR A 3 -0.22 -12.33 -0.04
N LYS A 4 -1.34 -11.81 -0.58
CA LYS A 4 -1.36 -10.66 -1.49
C LYS A 4 -1.01 -9.35 -0.77
N ALA A 5 -1.58 -9.13 0.42
CA ALA A 5 -1.25 -7.97 1.26
C ALA A 5 0.23 -7.94 1.62
N ARG A 6 0.80 -9.11 1.97
CA ARG A 6 2.23 -9.22 2.26
C ARG A 6 3.09 -8.83 1.07
N LYS A 7 2.85 -9.42 -0.10
CA LYS A 7 3.62 -9.10 -1.31
C LYS A 7 3.52 -7.63 -1.67
N LEU A 8 2.33 -7.04 -1.54
CA LEU A 8 2.12 -5.65 -1.85
C LEU A 8 2.84 -4.74 -0.86
N PHE A 9 2.76 -5.05 0.43
CA PHE A 9 3.49 -4.35 1.48
C PHE A 9 5.00 -4.39 1.24
N GLU A 10 5.56 -5.58 1.01
CA GLU A 10 6.99 -5.76 0.69
C GLU A 10 7.43 -5.05 -0.60
N ALA A 11 6.51 -4.86 -1.55
CA ALA A 11 6.80 -4.12 -2.77
C ALA A 11 6.86 -2.60 -2.55
N LEU A 12 6.02 -2.10 -1.62
CA LEU A 12 5.92 -0.70 -1.24
C LEU A 12 7.01 -0.27 -0.25
N ASP A 13 7.45 -1.20 0.61
CA ASP A 13 8.48 -1.02 1.61
C ASP A 13 9.86 -0.98 0.91
N LEU A 14 10.36 0.23 0.67
CA LEU A 14 11.60 0.45 -0.08
C LEU A 14 12.84 0.30 0.80
N ASN A 15 12.72 0.68 2.08
CA ASN A 15 13.81 0.64 3.04
C ASN A 15 13.86 -0.69 3.84
N HIS A 16 12.84 -1.53 3.71
CA HIS A 16 12.68 -2.81 4.40
C HIS A 16 12.67 -2.68 5.93
N ASP A 17 12.11 -1.58 6.45
CA ASP A 17 12.02 -1.34 7.89
C ASP A 17 10.77 -1.96 8.54
N GLY A 18 9.86 -2.53 7.74
CA GLY A 18 8.63 -3.17 8.21
C GLY A 18 7.48 -2.19 8.48
N THR A 19 7.63 -0.93 8.05
CA THR A 19 6.61 0.11 8.03
C THR A 19 6.56 0.75 6.65
N LEU A 20 5.44 1.39 6.31
CA LEU A 20 5.34 2.19 5.09
C LEU A 20 5.14 3.64 5.46
N THR A 21 6.05 4.49 5.01
CA THR A 21 5.85 5.93 5.09
C THR A 21 5.04 6.43 3.90
N ARG A 22 4.39 7.60 4.04
CA ARG A 22 3.66 8.25 2.92
C ARG A 22 4.54 8.40 1.68
N LEU A 23 5.81 8.77 1.89
CA LEU A 23 6.76 8.97 0.79
C LEU A 23 7.05 7.66 0.05
N GLU A 24 7.23 6.57 0.77
CA GLU A 24 7.46 5.24 0.19
C GLU A 24 6.25 4.74 -0.57
N VAL A 25 5.05 4.88 0.00
CA VAL A 25 3.81 4.51 -0.69
C VAL A 25 3.67 5.26 -2.01
N ILE A 26 3.83 6.59 -2.01
CA ILE A 26 3.72 7.40 -3.24
C ILE A 26 4.81 7.01 -4.25
N THR A 27 6.05 6.87 -3.80
CA THR A 27 7.20 6.59 -4.67
C THR A 27 7.10 5.19 -5.28
N ALA A 28 6.76 4.19 -4.46
CA ALA A 28 6.63 2.81 -4.88
C ALA A 28 5.39 2.61 -5.76
N LEU A 29 4.25 3.27 -5.50
CA LEU A 29 3.10 3.22 -6.40
C LEU A 29 3.40 3.88 -7.74
N ARG A 30 4.12 5.00 -7.78
CA ARG A 30 4.55 5.60 -9.06
C ARG A 30 5.53 4.73 -9.84
N THR A 31 6.45 4.07 -9.15
CA THR A 31 7.53 3.32 -9.81
C THR A 31 7.13 1.88 -10.13
N LYS A 32 6.45 1.21 -9.20
CA LYS A 32 6.06 -0.20 -9.29
C LYS A 32 4.57 -0.42 -9.55
N GLY A 33 3.72 0.60 -9.43
CA GLY A 33 2.28 0.51 -9.71
C GLY A 33 1.97 -0.16 -11.05
N PRO A 34 2.61 0.23 -12.18
CA PRO A 34 2.41 -0.41 -13.48
C PRO A 34 2.71 -1.92 -13.46
N THR A 35 3.79 -2.31 -12.81
CA THR A 35 4.22 -3.71 -12.71
C THR A 35 3.31 -4.52 -11.79
N LEU A 36 2.94 -3.97 -10.64
CA LEU A 36 2.08 -4.62 -9.66
C LEU A 36 0.65 -4.78 -10.17
N ALA A 37 0.14 -3.79 -10.92
CA ALA A 37 -1.14 -3.88 -11.60
C ALA A 37 -1.12 -4.88 -12.77
N ALA A 38 -0.03 -4.91 -13.55
CA ALA A 38 0.14 -5.90 -14.61
C ALA A 38 0.21 -7.33 -14.08
N ASN A 39 0.77 -7.53 -12.89
CA ASN A 39 0.80 -8.83 -12.21
C ASN A 39 -0.52 -9.21 -11.51
N GLY A 40 -1.50 -8.29 -11.47
CA GLY A 40 -2.78 -8.50 -10.75
C GLY A 40 -2.65 -8.54 -9.23
N ASP A 41 -1.48 -8.18 -8.69
CA ASP A 41 -1.23 -8.06 -7.25
C ASP A 41 -1.75 -6.73 -6.69
N LEU A 42 -1.90 -5.72 -7.56
CA LEU A 42 -2.46 -4.41 -7.23
C LEU A 42 -3.79 -4.19 -7.97
N PRO A 43 -4.89 -3.91 -7.24
CA PRO A 43 -6.10 -3.46 -7.89
C PRO A 43 -5.90 -2.04 -8.48
N PHE A 44 -6.66 -1.71 -9.52
CA PHE A 44 -6.50 -0.54 -10.40
C PHE A 44 -6.32 0.82 -9.70
N TRP A 45 -6.72 0.96 -8.43
CA TRP A 45 -6.60 2.20 -7.66
C TRP A 45 -5.16 2.57 -7.27
N GLY A 46 -4.21 1.62 -7.17
CA GLY A 46 -2.80 1.97 -6.88
C GLY A 46 -2.01 2.45 -8.11
N LEU A 47 -2.67 2.55 -9.26
CA LEU A 47 -2.17 3.30 -10.42
C LEU A 47 -2.60 4.77 -10.42
N GLY A 48 -3.22 5.24 -9.33
CA GLY A 48 -3.67 6.63 -9.21
C GLY A 48 -2.54 7.62 -8.98
N ASP A 49 -2.87 8.90 -9.12
CA ASP A 49 -1.99 10.02 -8.80
C ASP A 49 -1.62 10.09 -7.30
N VAL A 50 -0.72 11.02 -6.96
CA VAL A 50 -0.25 11.26 -5.58
C VAL A 50 -1.42 11.40 -4.59
N ASP A 51 -2.53 11.99 -5.03
CA ASP A 51 -3.73 12.17 -4.20
C ASP A 51 -4.43 10.85 -3.86
N ALA A 52 -4.49 9.90 -4.80
CA ALA A 52 -5.08 8.59 -4.56
C ALA A 52 -4.21 7.76 -3.59
N SER A 53 -2.89 7.86 -3.75
CA SER A 53 -1.91 7.24 -2.84
C SER A 53 -2.00 7.84 -1.44
N SER A 54 -2.14 9.17 -1.36
CA SER A 54 -2.32 9.90 -0.10
C SER A 54 -3.64 9.53 0.58
N ALA A 55 -4.75 9.49 -0.15
CA ALA A 55 -6.05 9.14 0.40
C ALA A 55 -6.12 7.69 0.91
N LEU A 56 -5.39 6.76 0.28
CA LEU A 56 -5.23 5.42 0.85
C LEU A 56 -4.45 5.50 2.17
N PHE A 57 -3.31 6.20 2.15
CA PHE A 57 -2.46 6.32 3.31
C PHE A 57 -3.27 6.83 4.51
N ASP A 58 -3.99 7.94 4.32
CA ASP A 58 -4.89 8.53 5.31
C ASP A 58 -6.03 7.60 5.75
N ALA A 59 -6.51 6.72 4.85
CA ALA A 59 -7.55 5.76 5.20
C ALA A 59 -7.01 4.58 6.03
N ALA A 60 -5.79 4.15 5.76
CA ALA A 60 -5.12 3.05 6.44
C ALA A 60 -4.49 3.49 7.77
N ASP A 61 -4.03 4.75 7.86
CA ASP A 61 -3.40 5.36 9.03
C ASP A 61 -4.51 5.70 10.06
N LYS A 62 -4.85 4.71 10.89
CA LYS A 62 -5.92 4.86 11.89
C LYS A 62 -5.43 5.50 13.17
N ASN A 63 -4.15 5.36 13.48
CA ASN A 63 -3.55 5.87 14.70
C ASN A 63 -3.00 7.31 14.52
N GLY A 64 -2.86 7.79 13.28
CA GLY A 64 -2.40 9.13 12.93
C GLY A 64 -0.90 9.32 13.12
N ASP A 65 -0.11 8.24 13.08
CA ASP A 65 1.34 8.29 13.34
C ASP A 65 2.16 8.56 12.07
N ASN A 66 1.52 8.73 10.91
CA ASN A 66 2.14 8.92 9.61
C ASN A 66 3.03 7.75 9.15
N VAL A 67 2.84 6.55 9.71
CA VAL A 67 3.39 5.30 9.20
C VAL A 67 2.29 4.25 9.10
N LEU A 68 2.45 3.27 8.20
CA LEU A 68 1.55 2.13 8.14
C LEU A 68 2.30 0.88 8.51
N THR A 69 1.85 0.23 9.57
CA THR A 69 2.31 -1.11 9.87
C THR A 69 1.69 -2.12 8.89
N PHE A 70 2.32 -3.30 8.79
CA PHE A 70 1.75 -4.39 7.99
C PHE A 70 0.30 -4.72 8.40
N GLU A 71 -0.03 -4.66 9.69
CA GLU A 71 -1.37 -4.98 10.18
C GLU A 71 -2.41 -3.96 9.76
N GLU A 72 -2.09 -2.66 9.82
CA GLU A 72 -2.98 -1.57 9.38
C GLU A 72 -3.20 -1.62 7.88
N PHE A 73 -2.12 -1.79 7.12
CA PHE A 73 -2.18 -1.94 5.68
C PHE A 73 -3.01 -3.16 5.29
N ALA A 74 -2.70 -4.33 5.87
CA ALA A 74 -3.41 -5.58 5.59
C ALA A 74 -4.90 -5.47 5.93
N ARG A 75 -5.25 -4.85 7.07
CA ARG A 75 -6.65 -4.66 7.46
C ARG A 75 -7.39 -3.75 6.47
N GLU A 76 -6.78 -2.67 6.02
CA GLU A 76 -7.46 -1.74 5.10
C GLU A 76 -7.62 -2.32 3.69
N VAL A 77 -6.60 -3.00 3.16
CA VAL A 77 -6.72 -3.69 1.85
C VAL A 77 -7.68 -4.88 1.93
N ASP A 78 -7.68 -5.62 3.04
CA ASP A 78 -8.62 -6.72 3.27
C ASP A 78 -10.07 -6.20 3.34
N ARG A 79 -10.31 -5.13 4.10
CA ARG A 79 -11.63 -4.48 4.18
C ARG A 79 -12.13 -3.98 2.82
N ARG A 80 -11.21 -3.49 1.97
CA ARG A 80 -11.55 -2.84 0.69
C ARG A 80 -11.63 -3.81 -0.50
N PHE A 81 -10.86 -4.90 -0.48
CA PHE A 81 -10.76 -5.87 -1.58
C PHE A 81 -11.27 -7.27 -1.23
N GLY A 82 -11.55 -7.56 0.05
CA GLY A 82 -12.05 -8.86 0.51
C GLY A 82 -11.06 -9.98 0.23
N TRP A 83 -9.86 -9.87 0.80
CA TRP A 83 -8.70 -10.71 0.49
C TRP A 83 -8.51 -11.92 1.42
#